data_AF-A0A1G8AWB9-F1
#
_entry.id   AF-A0A1G8AWB9-F1
#
_cell.length_a   1.000
_cell.length_b   1.000
_cell.length_c   1.000
_cell.angle_alpha   90.00
_cell.angle_beta   90.00
_cell.angle_gamma   90.00
#
_symmetry.space_group_name_H-M   'P 1'
#
loop_
_entity.id
_entity.type
_entity.pdbx_description
1 polymer ?
#
loop_
_entity_poly.entity_id
_entity_poly.type
_entity_poly.pdbx_seq_one_letter_code
_entity_poly.pdbx_strand_id
1 'polypeptide(L)'
;MANGALRSAMLAAKVDVRELATQCEVDVKTVARWMQDETRIPHRRHRWVAAEALGVDADVLWPETIRHSVKTGADREVLTVYPYRSACPKSVWRSLITSAQAEITLAGYTNYFLWLEHPKLATVLRRKAEQGCKVQFLVGDPDSDVTRRREEVEDVPLTVSTRIRITLAEIQALHDVPGVEARFSDEHIAMSVFRFDSEMLVTPHLARLVGHDSPMLHLRRCQDDGLFDRFAYHASELWSGGRSVAAHG
;
A
#
# COMPACT_ATOMS: atom_id res chain seq x y z
N MET A 1 -0.18 -26.35 -7.81
CA MET A 1 0.41 -27.10 -8.95
C MET A 1 1.60 -27.91 -8.43
N ALA A 2 2.28 -28.70 -9.27
CA ALA A 2 3.45 -29.46 -8.82
C ALA A 2 4.60 -28.51 -8.44
N ASN A 3 5.31 -28.81 -7.35
CA ASN A 3 6.46 -28.01 -6.92
C ASN A 3 7.65 -28.26 -7.86
N GLY A 4 7.75 -27.46 -8.94
CA GLY A 4 8.81 -27.56 -9.94
C GLY A 4 10.20 -27.20 -9.39
N ALA A 5 10.26 -26.29 -8.41
CA ALA A 5 11.53 -25.87 -7.79
C ALA A 5 12.15 -27.00 -6.97
N LEU A 6 11.36 -27.65 -6.11
CA LEU A 6 11.80 -28.80 -5.33
C LEU A 6 12.27 -29.96 -6.23
N ARG A 7 11.51 -30.25 -7.30
CA ARG A 7 11.89 -31.30 -8.28
C ARG A 7 13.22 -30.99 -8.96
N SER A 8 13.42 -29.75 -9.36
CA SER A 8 14.64 -29.32 -10.05
C SER A 8 15.85 -29.36 -9.13
N ALA A 9 15.69 -28.93 -7.87
CA ALA A 9 16.74 -28.98 -6.86
C ALA A 9 17.14 -30.43 -6.50
N MET A 10 16.17 -31.32 -6.34
CA MET A 10 16.43 -32.76 -6.15
C MET A 10 17.20 -33.38 -7.31
N LEU A 11 16.82 -33.04 -8.55
CA LEU A 11 17.52 -33.50 -9.75
C LEU A 11 18.97 -32.98 -9.79
N ALA A 12 19.18 -31.69 -9.50
CA ALA A 12 20.50 -31.06 -9.50
C ALA A 12 21.43 -31.63 -8.42
N ALA A 13 20.89 -31.86 -7.22
CA ALA A 13 21.61 -32.45 -6.10
C ALA A 13 21.78 -33.98 -6.25
N LYS A 14 21.14 -34.61 -7.24
CA LYS A 14 21.06 -36.06 -7.44
C LYS A 14 20.52 -36.81 -6.21
N VAL A 15 19.59 -36.18 -5.50
CA VAL A 15 18.93 -36.73 -4.30
C VAL A 15 17.56 -37.26 -4.69
N ASP A 16 17.29 -38.53 -4.38
CA ASP A 16 15.97 -39.12 -4.64
C ASP A 16 14.96 -38.87 -3.50
N VAL A 17 13.70 -39.26 -3.73
CA VAL A 17 12.60 -39.03 -2.77
C VAL A 17 12.83 -39.77 -1.44
N ARG A 18 13.48 -40.93 -1.46
CA ARG A 18 13.75 -41.73 -0.27
C ARG A 18 14.91 -41.14 0.51
N GLU A 19 15.98 -40.72 -0.17
CA GLU A 19 17.13 -40.06 0.43
C GLU A 19 16.72 -38.76 1.11
N LEU A 20 15.93 -37.92 0.44
CA LEU A 20 15.43 -36.68 1.05
C LEU A 20 14.52 -36.96 2.25
N ALA A 21 13.68 -38.00 2.18
CA ALA A 21 12.83 -38.41 3.29
C ALA A 21 13.65 -38.87 4.51
N THR A 22 14.72 -39.64 4.28
CA THR A 22 15.66 -40.06 5.32
C THR A 22 16.35 -38.86 5.96
N GLN A 23 16.88 -37.93 5.16
CA GLN A 23 17.56 -36.75 5.69
C GLN A 23 16.60 -35.86 6.50
N CYS A 24 15.38 -35.67 6.01
CA CYS A 24 14.36 -34.86 6.70
C CYS A 24 13.66 -35.57 7.87
N GLU A 25 13.95 -36.84 8.14
CA GLU A 25 13.29 -37.67 9.17
C GLU A 25 11.75 -37.74 8.99
N VAL A 26 11.29 -37.84 7.74
CA VAL A 26 9.85 -37.93 7.40
C VAL A 26 9.56 -39.16 6.54
N ASP A 27 8.27 -39.51 6.42
CA ASP A 27 7.85 -40.58 5.50
C ASP A 27 8.01 -40.15 4.03
N VAL A 28 8.36 -41.10 3.15
CA VAL A 28 8.54 -40.91 1.70
C VAL A 28 7.31 -40.27 1.05
N LYS A 29 6.09 -40.60 1.50
CA LYS A 29 4.85 -39.99 1.00
C LYS A 29 4.77 -38.51 1.35
N THR A 30 5.40 -38.07 2.45
CA THR A 30 5.43 -36.65 2.83
C THR A 30 6.22 -35.85 1.80
N VAL A 31 7.41 -36.32 1.42
CA VAL A 31 8.23 -35.70 0.37
C VAL A 31 7.52 -35.76 -0.99
N ALA A 32 6.91 -36.89 -1.34
CA ALA A 32 6.13 -37.01 -2.57
C ALA A 32 4.99 -35.98 -2.63
N ARG A 33 4.33 -35.69 -1.50
CA ARG A 33 3.30 -34.65 -1.42
C ARG A 33 3.87 -33.24 -1.59
N TRP A 34 5.05 -32.93 -1.02
CA TRP A 34 5.72 -31.65 -1.26
C TRP A 34 6.05 -31.43 -2.73
N MET A 35 6.38 -32.49 -3.48
CA MET A 35 6.66 -32.42 -4.92
C MET A 35 5.40 -32.30 -5.79
N GLN A 36 4.26 -32.79 -5.31
CA GLN A 36 3.00 -32.78 -6.05
C GLN A 36 2.19 -31.49 -5.84
N ASP A 37 2.43 -30.79 -4.74
CA ASP A 37 1.66 -29.62 -4.33
C ASP A 37 2.58 -28.54 -3.77
N GLU A 38 2.83 -27.51 -4.56
CA GLU A 38 3.63 -26.34 -4.19
C GLU A 38 3.05 -25.55 -3.00
N THR A 39 1.73 -25.64 -2.77
CA THR A 39 1.08 -24.96 -1.63
C THR A 39 1.32 -25.71 -0.31
N ARG A 40 1.88 -26.92 -0.38
CA ARG A 40 2.10 -27.78 0.77
C ARG A 40 3.45 -27.51 1.40
N ILE A 41 3.49 -26.44 2.17
CA ILE A 41 4.68 -25.95 2.85
C ILE A 41 4.98 -26.84 4.08
N PRO A 42 6.16 -27.50 4.16
CA PRO A 42 6.55 -28.29 5.33
C PRO A 42 6.75 -27.42 6.57
N HIS A 43 6.80 -28.00 7.77
CA HIS A 43 7.23 -27.27 8.98
C HIS A 43 8.68 -26.76 8.85
N ARG A 44 9.00 -25.66 9.55
CA ARG A 44 10.29 -24.96 9.48
C ARG A 44 11.51 -25.90 9.57
N ARG A 45 11.52 -26.84 10.52
CA ARG A 45 12.60 -27.83 10.69
C ARG A 45 12.85 -28.63 9.41
N HIS A 46 11.80 -29.21 8.83
CA HIS A 46 11.93 -30.04 7.62
C HIS A 46 12.33 -29.22 6.39
N ARG A 47 11.86 -27.97 6.28
CA ARG A 47 12.27 -27.08 5.19
C ARG A 47 13.77 -26.78 5.23
N TRP A 48 14.30 -26.50 6.41
CA TRP A 48 15.73 -26.21 6.61
C TRP A 48 16.59 -27.42 6.26
N VAL A 49 16.23 -28.60 6.76
CA VAL A 49 16.96 -29.84 6.46
C VAL A 49 16.89 -30.19 4.97
N ALA A 50 15.72 -29.99 4.32
CA ALA A 50 15.59 -30.21 2.88
C ALA A 50 16.41 -29.22 2.05
N ALA A 51 16.48 -27.96 2.47
CA ALA A 51 17.28 -26.93 1.83
C ALA A 51 18.78 -27.25 1.91
N GLU A 52 19.24 -27.63 3.11
CA GLU A 52 20.62 -28.05 3.36
C GLU A 52 21.00 -29.30 2.54
N ALA A 53 20.13 -30.32 2.54
CA ALA A 53 20.26 -31.55 1.75
C ALA A 53 20.45 -31.29 0.25
N LEU A 54 19.78 -30.26 -0.26
CA LEU A 54 19.73 -29.93 -1.69
C LEU A 54 20.68 -28.80 -2.08
N GLY A 55 21.40 -28.21 -1.13
CA GLY A 55 22.36 -27.13 -1.37
C GLY A 55 21.73 -25.83 -1.91
N VAL A 56 20.46 -25.57 -1.61
CA VAL A 56 19.72 -24.38 -2.04
C VAL A 56 18.98 -23.74 -0.86
N ASP A 57 18.59 -22.48 -0.97
CA ASP A 57 17.80 -21.84 0.08
C ASP A 57 16.38 -22.44 0.17
N ALA A 58 15.83 -22.55 1.38
CA ALA A 58 14.46 -23.03 1.60
C ALA A 58 13.42 -22.16 0.86
N ASP A 59 13.71 -20.87 0.69
CA ASP A 59 12.85 -19.93 -0.02
C ASP A 59 12.84 -20.15 -1.55
N VAL A 60 13.87 -20.81 -2.10
CA VAL A 60 13.87 -21.28 -3.49
C VAL A 60 12.95 -22.50 -3.65
N LEU A 61 12.95 -23.40 -2.66
CA LEU A 61 12.16 -24.63 -2.67
C LEU A 61 10.66 -24.38 -2.43
N TRP A 62 10.31 -23.36 -1.64
CA TRP A 62 8.93 -22.97 -1.34
C TRP A 62 8.75 -21.44 -1.38
N PRO A 63 8.63 -20.81 -2.56
CA PRO A 63 8.57 -19.35 -2.67
C PRO A 63 7.39 -18.68 -1.92
N GLU A 64 6.33 -19.43 -1.61
CA GLU A 64 5.21 -18.94 -0.78
C GLU A 64 5.59 -18.72 0.70
N THR A 65 6.71 -19.26 1.21
CA THR A 65 7.22 -18.91 2.55
C THR A 65 7.62 -17.45 2.66
N ILE A 66 8.07 -16.84 1.55
CA ILE A 66 8.37 -15.41 1.47
C ILE A 66 7.07 -14.59 1.57
N ARG A 67 5.94 -15.07 1.02
CA ARG A 67 4.64 -14.38 1.11
C ARG A 67 4.05 -14.41 2.52
N HIS A 68 4.49 -15.36 3.35
CA HIS A 68 4.04 -15.55 4.73
C HIS A 68 5.15 -15.36 5.76
N SER A 69 6.28 -14.75 5.41
CA SER A 69 7.27 -14.38 6.42
C SER A 69 6.62 -13.38 7.37
N VAL A 70 6.33 -13.81 8.59
CA VAL A 70 5.90 -12.89 9.65
C VAL A 70 7.06 -11.91 9.83
N LYS A 71 6.84 -10.66 9.44
CA LYS A 71 7.80 -9.59 9.65
C LYS A 71 7.88 -9.33 11.15
N THR A 72 8.95 -9.79 11.77
CA THR A 72 9.20 -9.62 13.21
C THR A 72 10.18 -8.49 13.51
N GLY A 73 10.74 -7.87 12.47
CA GLY A 73 11.77 -6.82 12.56
C GLY A 73 11.23 -5.41 12.41
N ALA A 74 12.12 -4.46 12.13
CA ALA A 74 11.81 -3.04 11.95
C ALA A 74 10.80 -2.77 10.81
N ASP A 75 10.63 -3.72 9.88
CA ASP A 75 9.73 -3.61 8.73
C ASP A 75 8.32 -4.19 8.99
N ARG A 76 8.00 -4.60 10.23
CA ARG A 76 6.72 -5.24 10.57
C ARG A 76 5.46 -4.48 10.17
N GLU A 77 5.54 -3.17 10.09
CA GLU A 77 4.41 -2.32 9.66
C GLU A 77 4.33 -2.18 8.14
N VAL A 78 5.37 -2.54 7.38
CA VAL A 78 5.39 -2.43 5.92
C VAL A 78 4.76 -3.67 5.32
N LEU A 79 3.52 -3.57 4.85
CA LEU A 79 2.83 -4.65 4.15
C LEU A 79 3.39 -4.86 2.74
N THR A 80 3.59 -3.79 1.98
CA THR A 80 4.10 -3.85 0.61
C THR A 80 4.79 -2.53 0.23
N VAL A 81 5.84 -2.63 -0.58
CA VAL A 81 6.48 -1.48 -1.22
C VAL A 81 6.26 -1.59 -2.73
N TYR A 82 5.71 -0.53 -3.32
CA TYR A 82 5.53 -0.41 -4.75
C TYR A 82 6.61 0.50 -5.32
N PRO A 83 7.31 0.09 -6.40
CA PRO A 83 8.38 0.89 -7.00
C PRO A 83 7.87 2.23 -7.55
N TYR A 84 6.60 2.30 -7.94
CA TYR A 84 5.89 3.51 -8.33
C TYR A 84 4.41 3.39 -7.93
N ARG A 85 3.75 4.51 -7.61
CA ARG A 85 2.38 4.57 -7.08
C ARG A 85 1.38 3.87 -8.01
N SER A 86 1.53 4.04 -9.33
CA SER A 86 0.66 3.39 -10.32
C SER A 86 0.83 1.86 -10.39
N ALA A 87 1.88 1.28 -9.77
CA ALA A 87 2.01 -0.17 -9.63
C ALA A 87 1.06 -0.75 -8.57
N CYS A 88 0.54 0.08 -7.66
CA CYS A 88 -0.41 -0.39 -6.67
C CYS A 88 -1.74 -0.74 -7.31
N PRO A 89 -2.23 -1.98 -7.14
CA PRO A 89 -3.50 -2.38 -7.72
C PRO A 89 -4.65 -1.50 -7.22
N LYS A 90 -5.53 -1.07 -8.14
CA LYS A 90 -6.77 -0.37 -7.80
C LYS A 90 -7.64 -1.12 -6.79
N SER A 91 -7.51 -2.45 -6.73
CA SER A 91 -8.18 -3.29 -5.75
C SER A 91 -7.73 -3.03 -4.31
N VAL A 92 -6.45 -2.67 -4.09
CA VAL A 92 -5.92 -2.33 -2.76
C VAL A 92 -6.57 -1.05 -2.26
N TRP A 93 -6.52 0.03 -3.06
CA TRP A 93 -7.20 1.28 -2.77
C TRP A 93 -8.70 1.10 -2.50
N ARG A 94 -9.39 0.39 -3.41
CA ARG A 94 -10.81 0.08 -3.24
C ARG A 94 -11.07 -0.67 -1.94
N SER A 95 -10.27 -1.69 -1.63
CA SER A 95 -10.41 -2.46 -0.39
C SER A 95 -10.25 -1.57 0.84
N LEU A 96 -9.21 -0.74 0.89
CA LEU A 96 -8.95 0.18 2.00
C LEU A 96 -10.10 1.18 2.20
N ILE A 97 -10.56 1.82 1.13
CA ILE A 97 -11.70 2.76 1.15
C ILE A 97 -12.96 2.05 1.64
N THR A 98 -13.25 0.84 1.14
CA THR A 98 -14.46 0.10 1.52
C THR A 98 -14.40 -0.49 2.92
N SER A 99 -13.22 -0.81 3.44
CA SER A 99 -13.04 -1.41 4.76
C SER A 99 -12.97 -0.37 5.88
N ALA A 100 -12.55 0.87 5.59
CA ALA A 100 -12.45 1.93 6.58
C ALA A 100 -13.78 2.20 7.29
N GLN A 101 -13.77 2.33 8.61
CA GLN A 101 -14.96 2.52 9.45
C GLN A 101 -14.92 3.80 10.27
N ALA A 102 -13.74 4.22 10.75
CA ALA A 102 -13.60 5.35 11.65
C ALA A 102 -13.08 6.60 10.93
N GLU A 103 -12.04 6.46 10.11
CA GLU A 103 -11.39 7.60 9.46
C GLU A 103 -10.83 7.25 8.07
N ILE A 104 -11.07 8.16 7.14
CA ILE A 104 -10.42 8.24 5.84
C ILE A 104 -9.76 9.61 5.74
N THR A 105 -8.43 9.66 5.68
CA THR A 105 -7.67 10.89 5.38
C THR A 105 -7.02 10.76 4.02
N LEU A 106 -7.34 11.68 3.11
CA LEU A 106 -6.80 11.75 1.76
C LEU A 106 -5.91 13.00 1.66
N ALA A 107 -4.69 12.90 2.20
CA ALA A 107 -3.71 13.99 2.20
C ALA A 107 -2.74 13.83 1.02
N GLY A 108 -3.25 14.12 -0.18
CA GLY A 108 -2.46 14.18 -1.39
C GLY A 108 -2.65 15.52 -2.08
N TYR A 109 -1.54 16.11 -2.54
CA TYR A 109 -1.55 17.49 -3.02
C TYR A 109 -2.61 17.78 -4.09
N THR A 110 -2.83 16.83 -5.00
CA THR A 110 -3.87 16.95 -6.04
C THR A 110 -5.05 16.03 -5.85
N ASN A 111 -4.87 14.82 -5.28
CA ASN A 111 -5.88 13.74 -5.14
C ASN A 111 -6.64 13.31 -6.41
N TYR A 112 -6.46 13.95 -7.57
CA TYR A 112 -7.31 13.82 -8.75
C TYR A 112 -7.43 12.38 -9.28
N PHE A 113 -6.35 11.60 -9.17
CA PHE A 113 -6.29 10.23 -9.65
C PHE A 113 -7.30 9.32 -8.95
N LEU A 114 -7.64 9.59 -7.68
CA LEU A 114 -8.63 8.80 -6.95
C LEU A 114 -9.99 8.83 -7.64
N TRP A 115 -10.40 10.00 -8.14
CA TRP A 115 -11.67 10.21 -8.83
C TRP A 115 -11.69 9.58 -10.23
N LEU A 116 -10.54 9.56 -10.91
CA LEU A 116 -10.40 8.91 -12.23
C LEU A 116 -10.37 7.39 -12.13
N GLU A 117 -9.75 6.85 -11.08
CA GLU A 117 -9.48 5.41 -10.96
C GLU A 117 -10.55 4.65 -10.18
N HIS A 118 -11.35 5.35 -9.35
CA HIS A 118 -12.40 4.75 -8.53
C HIS A 118 -13.78 5.30 -8.91
N PRO A 119 -14.52 4.58 -9.79
CA PRO A 119 -15.88 4.96 -10.14
C PRO A 119 -16.76 5.10 -8.91
N LYS A 120 -17.60 6.13 -8.89
CA LYS A 120 -18.56 6.41 -7.80
C LYS A 120 -17.90 6.66 -6.44
N LEU A 121 -16.64 7.11 -6.41
CA LEU A 121 -15.94 7.41 -5.15
C LEU A 121 -16.75 8.37 -4.26
N ALA A 122 -17.36 9.42 -4.83
CA ALA A 122 -18.21 10.36 -4.08
C ALA A 122 -19.35 9.64 -3.36
N THR A 123 -20.07 8.75 -4.05
CA THR A 123 -21.15 7.95 -3.45
C THR A 123 -20.64 7.06 -2.32
N VAL A 124 -19.44 6.46 -2.47
CA VAL A 124 -18.84 5.62 -1.43
C VAL A 124 -18.47 6.44 -0.21
N LEU A 125 -17.80 7.58 -0.39
CA LEU A 125 -17.39 8.46 0.71
C LEU A 125 -18.59 9.08 1.43
N ARG A 126 -19.65 9.47 0.70
CA ARG A 126 -20.92 9.92 1.28
C ARG A 126 -21.48 8.85 2.21
N ARG A 127 -21.64 7.62 1.72
CA ARG A 127 -22.14 6.50 2.53
C ARG A 127 -21.27 6.24 3.75
N LYS A 128 -19.94 6.37 3.63
CA LYS A 128 -19.02 6.21 4.76
C LYS A 128 -19.24 7.28 5.83
N ALA A 129 -19.35 8.54 5.41
CA ALA A 129 -19.61 9.65 6.32
C ALA A 129 -20.99 9.54 7.00
N GLU A 130 -22.03 9.16 6.26
CA GLU A 130 -23.37 8.88 6.82
C GLU A 130 -23.37 7.72 7.83
N GLN A 131 -22.39 6.81 7.73
CA GLN A 131 -22.17 5.72 8.69
C GLN A 131 -21.28 6.12 9.88
N GLY A 132 -20.88 7.39 9.97
CA GLY A 132 -20.06 7.94 11.06
C GLY A 132 -18.55 7.93 10.81
N CYS A 133 -18.09 7.53 9.61
CA CYS A 133 -16.67 7.59 9.26
C CYS A 133 -16.28 9.05 8.96
N LYS A 134 -15.24 9.56 9.62
CA LYS A 134 -14.69 10.88 9.33
C LYS A 134 -13.93 10.86 8.01
N VAL A 135 -14.26 11.73 7.07
CA VAL A 135 -13.59 11.83 5.76
C VAL A 135 -12.92 13.19 5.66
N GLN A 136 -11.61 13.19 5.49
CA GLN A 136 -10.80 14.40 5.48
C GLN A 136 -9.97 14.49 4.22
N PHE A 137 -10.04 15.63 3.53
CA PHE A 137 -9.23 15.92 2.35
C PHE A 137 -8.24 17.02 2.68
N LEU A 138 -6.95 16.73 2.55
CA LEU A 138 -5.92 17.76 2.52
C LEU A 138 -5.45 17.89 1.07
N VAL A 139 -5.55 19.09 0.51
CA VAL A 139 -5.24 19.40 -0.88
C VAL A 139 -4.35 20.63 -0.97
N GLY A 140 -3.58 20.75 -2.04
CA GLY A 140 -2.86 21.98 -2.37
C GLY A 140 -3.83 23.12 -2.71
N ASP A 141 -3.39 24.35 -2.52
CA ASP A 141 -4.14 25.53 -2.97
C ASP A 141 -3.82 25.80 -4.45
N PRO A 142 -4.82 25.79 -5.36
CA PRO A 142 -4.56 25.93 -6.79
C PRO A 142 -3.98 27.30 -7.17
N ASP A 143 -4.10 28.30 -6.29
CA ASP A 143 -3.66 29.67 -6.54
C ASP A 143 -2.32 30.01 -5.85
N SER A 144 -1.76 29.08 -5.04
CA SER A 144 -0.51 29.30 -4.30
C SER A 144 0.73 29.34 -5.18
N ASP A 145 1.77 30.03 -4.67
CA ASP A 145 3.10 30.04 -5.29
C ASP A 145 3.73 28.64 -5.31
N VAL A 146 3.43 27.79 -4.33
CA VAL A 146 3.93 26.41 -4.28
C VAL A 146 3.35 25.58 -5.43
N THR A 147 2.04 25.69 -5.67
CA THR A 147 1.39 25.06 -6.84
C THR A 147 2.00 25.56 -8.13
N ARG A 148 2.06 26.89 -8.31
CA ARG A 148 2.63 27.53 -9.52
C ARG A 148 4.04 27.03 -9.81
N ARG A 149 4.90 27.01 -8.79
CA ARG A 149 6.28 26.54 -8.94
C ARG A 149 6.35 25.06 -9.28
N ARG A 150 5.47 24.24 -8.71
CA ARG A 150 5.39 22.81 -9.05
C ARG A 150 4.94 22.60 -10.50
N GLU A 151 3.99 23.40 -10.98
CA GLU A 151 3.54 23.34 -12.38
C GLU A 151 4.68 23.60 -13.36
N GLU A 152 5.49 24.63 -13.10
CA GLU A 152 6.68 24.94 -13.90
C GLU A 152 7.69 23.78 -13.92
N VAL A 153 7.82 23.04 -12.81
CA VAL A 153 8.75 21.89 -12.72
C VAL A 153 8.19 20.66 -13.45
N GLU A 154 6.89 20.38 -13.31
CA GLU A 154 6.27 19.21 -13.95
C GLU A 154 6.11 19.41 -15.46
N ASP A 155 5.83 20.63 -15.94
CA ASP A 155 5.71 21.00 -17.36
C ASP A 155 4.88 20.00 -18.19
N VAL A 156 3.70 19.66 -17.68
CA VAL A 156 2.74 18.74 -18.33
C VAL A 156 1.43 19.46 -18.70
N PRO A 157 0.73 19.04 -19.76
CA PRO A 157 -0.50 19.70 -20.22
C PRO A 157 -1.61 19.76 -19.16
N LEU A 158 -1.74 18.70 -18.34
CA LEU A 158 -2.70 18.66 -17.25
C LEU A 158 -2.04 19.22 -15.98
N THR A 159 -2.16 20.53 -15.79
CA THR A 159 -1.45 21.28 -14.75
C THR A 159 -1.83 20.85 -13.32
N VAL A 160 -1.00 21.18 -12.33
CA VAL A 160 -1.23 20.85 -10.91
C VAL A 160 -2.51 21.52 -10.39
N SER A 161 -2.69 22.83 -10.64
CA SER A 161 -3.87 23.62 -10.30
C SER A 161 -5.12 23.05 -10.96
N THR A 162 -5.06 22.61 -12.22
CA THR A 162 -6.19 21.95 -12.89
C THR A 162 -6.57 20.66 -12.17
N ARG A 163 -5.58 19.82 -11.81
CA ARG A 163 -5.82 18.59 -11.04
C ARG A 163 -6.41 18.87 -9.66
N ILE A 164 -5.96 19.92 -8.97
CA ILE A 164 -6.55 20.37 -7.70
C ILE A 164 -8.01 20.78 -7.91
N ARG A 165 -8.30 21.62 -8.91
CA ARG A 165 -9.66 22.10 -9.20
C ARG A 165 -10.63 20.96 -9.54
N ILE A 166 -10.16 19.91 -10.24
CA ILE A 166 -10.95 18.69 -10.47
C ILE A 166 -11.35 18.05 -9.14
N THR A 167 -10.39 17.85 -8.23
CA THR A 167 -10.67 17.32 -6.88
C THR A 167 -11.61 18.21 -6.10
N LEU A 168 -11.43 19.54 -6.14
CA LEU A 168 -12.30 20.48 -5.43
C LEU A 168 -13.75 20.40 -5.93
N ALA A 169 -13.97 20.22 -7.23
CA ALA A 169 -15.31 20.04 -7.78
C ALA A 169 -15.99 18.77 -7.25
N GLU A 170 -15.25 17.66 -7.15
CA GLU A 170 -15.76 16.41 -6.59
C GLU A 170 -16.03 16.50 -5.07
N ILE A 171 -15.18 17.21 -4.32
CA ILE A 171 -15.38 17.50 -2.90
C ILE A 171 -16.61 18.39 -2.70
N GLN A 172 -16.84 19.38 -3.56
CA GLN A 172 -18.01 20.26 -3.49
C GLN A 172 -19.32 19.46 -3.63
N ALA A 173 -19.34 18.35 -4.38
CA ALA A 173 -20.50 17.46 -4.46
C ALA A 173 -20.79 16.70 -3.14
N LEU A 174 -19.93 16.84 -2.13
CA LEU A 174 -20.06 16.27 -0.78
C LEU A 174 -20.19 17.34 0.31
N HIS A 175 -20.34 18.62 -0.05
CA HIS A 175 -20.38 19.74 0.91
C HIS A 175 -21.52 19.63 1.94
N ASP A 176 -22.61 18.97 1.57
CA ASP A 176 -23.80 18.78 2.39
C ASP A 176 -23.69 17.58 3.34
N VAL A 177 -22.60 16.80 3.26
CA VAL A 177 -22.41 15.57 4.03
C VAL A 177 -21.68 15.86 5.34
N PRO A 178 -22.33 15.72 6.51
CA PRO A 178 -21.64 15.86 7.78
C PRO A 178 -20.50 14.84 7.92
N GLY A 179 -19.36 15.29 8.44
CA GLY A 179 -18.17 14.45 8.60
C GLY A 179 -17.25 14.40 7.37
N VAL A 180 -17.61 15.06 6.26
CA VAL A 180 -16.70 15.34 5.15
C VAL A 180 -16.12 16.74 5.30
N GLU A 181 -14.80 16.84 5.43
CA GLU A 181 -14.10 18.12 5.57
C GLU A 181 -12.95 18.21 4.57
N ALA A 182 -12.66 19.42 4.09
CA ALA A 182 -11.53 19.69 3.22
C ALA A 182 -10.73 20.91 3.69
N ARG A 183 -9.40 20.82 3.59
CA ARG A 183 -8.48 21.90 3.90
C ARG A 183 -7.39 22.05 2.83
N PHE A 184 -6.97 23.29 2.62
CA PHE A 184 -5.78 23.65 1.88
C PHE A 184 -4.53 23.54 2.76
N SER A 185 -3.44 23.02 2.20
CA SER A 185 -2.08 23.08 2.77
C SER A 185 -1.05 23.05 1.65
N ASP A 186 -0.01 23.89 1.76
CA ASP A 186 1.11 23.88 0.80
C ASP A 186 2.31 23.06 1.30
N GLU A 187 2.29 22.61 2.55
CA GLU A 187 3.45 21.99 3.24
C GLU A 187 3.69 20.52 2.85
N HIS A 188 2.77 19.93 2.08
CA HIS A 188 2.78 18.49 1.74
C HIS A 188 2.98 18.23 0.24
N ILE A 189 3.55 19.19 -0.49
CA ILE A 189 3.90 19.02 -1.91
C ILE A 189 4.87 17.86 -2.15
N ALA A 190 5.69 17.52 -1.14
CA ALA A 190 6.75 16.51 -1.23
C ALA A 190 6.32 15.12 -0.73
N MET A 191 5.13 14.96 -0.13
CA MET A 191 4.67 13.67 0.38
C MET A 191 3.15 13.59 0.40
N SER A 192 2.61 12.42 0.05
CA SER A 192 1.19 12.13 0.24
C SER A 192 0.98 11.01 1.24
N VAL A 193 -0.03 11.18 2.10
CA VAL A 193 -0.45 10.19 3.10
C VAL A 193 -1.94 9.93 2.93
N PHE A 194 -2.30 8.68 2.70
CA PHE A 194 -3.69 8.24 2.55
C PHE A 194 -3.98 7.24 3.66
N ARG A 195 -4.70 7.66 4.69
CA ARG A 195 -5.01 6.84 5.87
C ARG A 195 -6.41 6.26 5.79
N PHE A 196 -6.52 5.00 6.21
CA PHE A 196 -7.74 4.22 6.30
C PHE A 196 -7.71 3.46 7.63
N ASP A 197 -8.25 4.05 8.69
CA ASP A 197 -8.16 3.55 10.07
C ASP A 197 -6.71 3.25 10.54
N SER A 198 -6.34 1.96 10.56
CA SER A 198 -5.04 1.42 10.98
C SER A 198 -4.14 1.00 9.82
N GLU A 199 -4.53 1.32 8.58
CA GLU A 199 -3.71 1.14 7.39
C GLU A 199 -3.50 2.47 6.67
N MET A 200 -2.38 2.61 5.96
CA MET A 200 -2.14 3.80 5.14
C MET A 200 -1.28 3.52 3.92
N LEU A 201 -1.42 4.38 2.92
CA LEU A 201 -0.54 4.44 1.77
C LEU A 201 0.27 5.74 1.85
N VAL A 202 1.59 5.64 1.75
CA VAL A 202 2.51 6.79 1.85
C VAL A 202 3.33 6.88 0.59
N THR A 203 3.32 8.06 -0.05
CA THR A 203 4.04 8.33 -1.31
C THR A 203 4.97 9.53 -1.12
N PRO A 204 6.27 9.33 -0.85
CA PRO A 204 7.24 10.42 -0.94
C PRO A 204 7.44 10.79 -2.42
N HIS A 205 7.34 12.07 -2.75
CA HIS A 205 7.44 12.53 -4.13
C HIS A 205 8.88 12.74 -4.56
N LEU A 206 9.21 12.23 -5.73
CA LEU A 206 10.51 12.47 -6.35
C LEU A 206 10.56 13.91 -6.88
N ALA A 207 11.72 14.57 -6.72
CA ALA A 207 11.85 16.02 -6.80
C ALA A 207 11.32 16.68 -8.10
N ARG A 208 11.41 15.98 -9.24
CA ARG A 208 11.02 16.49 -10.57
C ARG A 208 10.08 15.58 -11.34
N LEU A 209 9.52 14.55 -10.69
CA LEU A 209 8.62 13.60 -11.35
C LEU A 209 7.20 13.80 -10.86
N VAL A 210 6.25 13.45 -11.73
CA VAL A 210 4.83 13.44 -11.39
C VAL A 210 4.57 12.34 -10.37
N GLY A 211 3.66 12.58 -9.42
CA GLY A 211 3.43 11.69 -8.28
C GLY A 211 3.02 10.24 -8.60
N HIS A 212 2.76 9.86 -9.86
CA HIS A 212 2.48 8.47 -10.22
C HIS A 212 3.75 7.61 -10.33
N ASP A 213 4.91 8.21 -10.63
CA ASP A 213 6.22 7.55 -10.71
C ASP A 213 6.91 7.45 -9.35
N SER A 214 6.40 8.17 -8.35
CA SER A 214 6.90 8.15 -6.98
C SER A 214 6.67 6.79 -6.32
N PRO A 215 7.60 6.26 -5.51
CA PRO A 215 7.42 5.00 -4.79
C PRO A 215 6.29 5.12 -3.77
N MET A 216 5.70 3.99 -3.39
CA MET A 216 4.62 3.98 -2.39
C MET A 216 4.79 2.85 -1.38
N LEU A 217 4.58 3.17 -0.11
CA LEU A 217 4.55 2.22 1.00
C LEU A 217 3.09 1.94 1.39
N HIS A 218 2.73 0.67 1.53
CA HIS A 218 1.50 0.26 2.21
C HIS A 218 1.85 -0.19 3.61
N LEU A 219 1.33 0.54 4.59
CA LEU A 219 1.60 0.32 6.00
C LEU A 219 0.36 -0.16 6.75
N ARG A 220 0.57 -0.95 7.80
CA ARG A 220 -0.42 -1.29 8.83
C ARG A 220 0.19 -1.02 10.20
N ARG A 221 -0.58 -0.39 11.08
CA ARG A 221 -0.17 -0.17 12.48
C ARG A 221 0.00 -1.51 13.19
N CYS A 222 1.16 -1.75 13.77
CA CYS A 222 1.44 -2.97 14.55
C CYS A 222 2.02 -2.69 15.93
N GLN A 223 2.37 -1.44 16.22
CA GLN A 223 2.90 -1.02 17.51
C GLN A 223 2.64 0.44 17.81
N ASP A 224 2.89 0.82 19.06
CA ASP A 224 2.99 2.21 19.46
C ASP A 224 4.34 2.80 19.07
N ASP A 225 4.32 4.09 18.73
CA ASP A 225 5.48 4.83 18.26
C ASP A 225 6.19 4.13 17.09
N GLY A 226 5.40 3.60 16.15
CA GLY A 226 5.86 2.96 14.93
C GLY A 226 6.13 3.92 13.77
N LEU A 227 6.42 3.34 12.61
CA LEU A 227 6.47 4.06 11.34
C LEU A 227 5.08 4.61 10.99
N PHE A 228 4.03 3.83 11.23
CA PHE A 228 2.64 4.25 11.06
C PHE A 228 2.35 5.51 11.88
N ASP A 229 2.67 5.50 13.17
CA ASP A 229 2.37 6.61 14.09
C ASP A 229 3.11 7.90 13.70
N ARG A 230 4.33 7.80 13.16
CA ARG A 230 5.09 8.95 12.63
C ARG A 230 4.41 9.61 11.43
N PHE A 231 3.93 8.81 10.47
CA PHE A 231 3.20 9.36 9.32
C PHE A 231 1.79 9.82 9.68
N ALA A 232 1.14 9.16 10.65
CA ALA A 232 -0.14 9.63 11.20
C ALA A 232 0.03 10.99 11.90
N TYR A 233 1.07 11.16 12.71
CA TYR A 233 1.44 12.44 13.30
C TYR A 233 1.69 13.50 12.23
N HIS A 234 2.50 13.19 11.21
CA HIS A 234 2.75 14.09 10.09
C HIS A 234 1.46 14.56 9.41
N ALA A 235 0.54 13.66 9.08
CA ALA A 235 -0.74 14.01 8.47
C ALA A 235 -1.62 14.86 9.42
N SER A 236 -1.61 14.56 10.71
CA SER A 236 -2.35 15.31 11.74
C SER A 236 -1.84 16.75 11.91
N GLU A 237 -0.52 16.95 11.90
CA GLU A 237 0.08 18.29 11.97
C GLU A 237 -0.30 19.12 10.74
N LEU A 238 -0.14 18.54 9.55
CA LEU A 238 -0.51 19.17 8.29
C LEU A 238 -2.01 19.53 8.23
N TRP A 239 -2.87 18.63 8.72
CA TRP A 239 -4.30 18.90 8.83
C TRP A 239 -4.60 20.06 9.77
N SER A 240 -3.96 20.07 10.94
CA SER A 240 -4.19 21.07 11.99
C SER A 240 -3.76 22.47 11.54
N GLY A 241 -2.67 22.58 10.78
CA GLY A 241 -2.22 23.83 10.15
C GLY A 241 -2.97 24.22 8.87
N GLY A 242 -3.83 23.34 8.34
CA GLY A 242 -4.56 23.56 7.10
C GLY A 242 -5.64 24.63 7.19
N ARG A 243 -5.86 25.37 6.10
CA ARG A 243 -6.92 26.38 5.96
C ARG A 243 -8.18 25.74 5.40
N SER A 244 -9.37 26.09 5.91
CA SER A 244 -10.62 25.53 5.39
C SER A 244 -10.80 25.82 3.90
N VAL A 245 -11.19 24.79 3.13
CA VAL A 245 -11.75 25.00 1.79
C VAL A 245 -13.19 25.42 2.00
N ALA A 246 -13.47 26.73 1.97
CA ALA A 246 -14.84 27.21 2.12
C ALA A 246 -15.72 26.59 1.01
N ALA A 247 -16.84 25.97 1.41
CA ALA A 247 -17.91 25.66 0.49
C ALA A 247 -18.35 26.98 -0.13
N HIS A 248 -17.99 27.22 -1.39
CA HIS A 248 -18.51 28.38 -2.09
C HIS A 248 -20.01 28.13 -2.21
N GLY A 249 -20.79 28.99 -1.54
CA GLY A 249 -22.25 28.95 -1.53
C GLY A 249 -22.86 29.23 -2.89
#